data_AF-A0A848Y6U5-F1
#
_entry.id   AF-A0A848Y6U5-F1
#
_cell.length_a   1.000
_cell.length_b   1.000
_cell.length_c   1.000
_cell.angle_alpha   90.00
_cell.angle_beta   90.00
_cell.angle_gamma   90.00
#
_symmetry.space_group_name_H-M   'P 1'
#
loop_
_entity.id
_entity.type
_entity.pdbx_description
1 polymer ?
#
loop_
_entity_poly.entity_id
_entity_poly.type
_entity_poly.pdbx_seq_one_letter_code
_entity_poly.pdbx_strand_id
1 'polypeptide(L)'
;RKAFNGELRWFQQRTGPTRDWHVFTDETLDRFKPSDVSAEELMILRKLSVQQGQMHGREAATLLQRRRYIRMLLRLGRWITELLEDKHAPGLWGPVLPFAGKALGSAHRDLLRQIERARPGSMEDMHKVRLCGKKVRYAGEFFSSLFGREDAQAYVQTVERLQDRLGAANDARVARGLVMELEHGKLKPETIYGIQAWSHRRVSRCLDQAQPVLQALQSAEAFWSKP
;
A
#
# COMPACT_ATOMS: atom_id res chain seq x y z
N ARG A 1 -19.73 11.25 0.61
CA ARG A 1 -18.41 10.63 0.92
C ARG A 1 -18.44 9.11 1.17
N LYS A 2 -19.32 8.55 2.04
CA LYS A 2 -19.33 7.09 2.32
C LYS A 2 -19.80 6.19 1.16
N ALA A 3 -20.58 6.72 0.21
CA ALA A 3 -21.22 5.94 -0.85
C ALA A 3 -20.25 5.23 -1.83
N PHE A 4 -19.08 5.82 -2.13
CA PHE A 4 -18.12 5.24 -3.08
C PHE A 4 -17.05 4.36 -2.40
N ASN A 5 -16.76 4.61 -1.12
CA ASN A 5 -15.70 3.89 -0.40
C ASN A 5 -15.96 2.38 -0.36
N GLY A 6 -17.22 1.96 -0.27
CA GLY A 6 -17.60 0.55 -0.32
C GLY A 6 -17.30 -0.09 -1.67
N GLU A 7 -17.75 0.52 -2.77
CA GLU A 7 -17.51 0.00 -4.13
C GLU A 7 -16.02 0.02 -4.49
N LEU A 8 -15.31 1.11 -4.24
CA LEU A 8 -13.87 1.21 -4.53
C LEU A 8 -13.08 0.16 -3.74
N ARG A 9 -13.40 -0.05 -2.46
CA ARG A 9 -12.79 -1.12 -1.65
C ARG A 9 -13.12 -2.50 -2.20
N TRP A 10 -14.37 -2.72 -2.61
CA TRP A 10 -14.83 -3.99 -3.17
C TRP A 10 -14.09 -4.36 -4.47
N PHE A 11 -13.82 -3.37 -5.35
CA PHE A 11 -13.00 -3.57 -6.55
C PHE A 11 -11.53 -3.80 -6.18
N GLN A 12 -10.96 -2.95 -5.32
CA GLN A 12 -9.58 -3.09 -4.84
C GLN A 12 -9.30 -4.49 -4.29
N GLN A 13 -10.22 -5.05 -3.49
CA GLN A 13 -10.08 -6.39 -2.90
C GLN A 13 -10.10 -7.50 -3.95
N ARG A 14 -10.79 -7.31 -5.08
CA ARG A 14 -10.89 -8.33 -6.14
C ARG A 14 -9.80 -8.24 -7.18
N THR A 15 -9.25 -7.05 -7.41
CA THR A 15 -8.11 -6.84 -8.30
C THR A 15 -6.77 -6.97 -7.57
N GLY A 16 -6.79 -6.97 -6.23
CA GLY A 16 -5.62 -7.11 -5.37
C GLY A 16 -4.80 -8.38 -5.63
N PRO A 17 -5.43 -9.57 -5.66
CA PRO A 17 -4.71 -10.83 -5.88
C PRO A 17 -3.86 -10.84 -7.15
N THR A 18 -4.31 -10.20 -8.23
CA THR A 18 -3.51 -10.04 -9.46
C THR A 18 -2.17 -9.36 -9.18
N ARG A 19 -2.17 -8.26 -8.42
CA ARG A 19 -0.94 -7.54 -8.07
C ARG A 19 -0.10 -8.35 -7.09
N ASP A 20 -0.72 -9.01 -6.13
CA ASP A 20 0.00 -9.83 -5.13
C ASP A 20 0.80 -10.95 -5.82
N TRP A 21 0.19 -11.65 -6.78
CA TRP A 21 0.90 -12.67 -7.57
C TRP A 21 1.99 -12.09 -8.49
N HIS A 22 1.75 -10.96 -9.16
CA HIS A 22 2.80 -10.32 -9.96
C HIS A 22 4.00 -9.88 -9.10
N VAL A 23 3.76 -9.26 -7.93
CA VAL A 23 4.84 -8.89 -6.99
C VAL A 23 5.57 -10.12 -6.48
N PHE A 24 4.85 -11.22 -6.22
CA PHE A 24 5.48 -12.46 -5.82
C PHE A 24 6.42 -12.98 -6.93
N THR A 25 5.94 -13.07 -8.16
CA THR A 25 6.71 -13.56 -9.31
C THR A 25 7.91 -12.68 -9.64
N ASP A 26 7.71 -11.36 -9.77
CA ASP A 26 8.70 -10.45 -10.35
C ASP A 26 9.64 -9.84 -9.31
N GLU A 27 9.18 -9.69 -8.06
CA GLU A 27 9.94 -8.96 -7.03
C GLU A 27 10.34 -9.84 -5.84
N THR A 28 9.68 -10.99 -5.62
CA THR A 28 9.89 -11.81 -4.41
C THR A 28 10.65 -13.10 -4.67
N LEU A 29 10.35 -13.84 -5.74
CA LEU A 29 10.99 -15.14 -6.02
C LEU A 29 12.53 -15.04 -6.03
N ASP A 30 13.07 -14.00 -6.65
CA ASP A 30 14.53 -13.80 -6.78
C ASP A 30 15.21 -13.42 -5.46
N ARG A 31 14.44 -13.20 -4.39
CA ARG A 31 14.96 -12.93 -3.04
C ARG A 31 15.16 -14.18 -2.20
N PHE A 32 14.65 -15.33 -2.64
CA PHE A 32 14.89 -16.60 -1.96
C PHE A 32 16.33 -17.06 -2.21
N LYS A 33 16.99 -17.52 -1.15
CA LYS A 33 18.32 -18.14 -1.27
C LYS A 33 18.16 -19.65 -1.46
N PRO A 34 19.21 -20.35 -1.94
CA PRO A 34 19.22 -21.81 -2.00
C PRO A 34 18.96 -22.49 -0.65
N SER A 35 19.27 -21.81 0.47
CA SER A 35 18.96 -22.25 1.83
C SER A 35 17.49 -22.14 2.21
N ASP A 36 16.72 -21.31 1.49
CA ASP A 36 15.29 -21.11 1.71
C ASP A 36 14.46 -22.01 0.79
N VAL A 37 14.87 -22.11 -0.48
CA VAL A 37 14.17 -22.86 -1.53
C VAL A 37 15.20 -23.45 -2.47
N SER A 38 15.08 -24.74 -2.79
CA SER A 38 15.96 -25.39 -3.78
C SER A 38 15.74 -24.82 -5.19
N ALA A 39 16.74 -24.94 -6.07
CA ALA A 39 16.60 -24.45 -7.44
C ALA A 39 15.44 -25.11 -8.20
N GLU A 40 15.21 -26.41 -7.97
CA GLU A 40 14.10 -27.18 -8.55
C GLU A 40 12.74 -26.62 -8.09
N GLU A 41 12.56 -26.44 -6.77
CA GLU A 41 11.32 -25.93 -6.18
C GLU A 41 11.07 -24.47 -6.57
N LEU A 42 12.13 -23.67 -6.76
CA LEU A 42 12.02 -22.30 -7.23
C LEU A 42 11.48 -22.23 -8.67
N MET A 43 11.87 -23.16 -9.54
CA MET A 43 11.31 -23.27 -10.90
C MET A 43 9.83 -23.67 -10.86
N ILE A 44 9.46 -24.61 -9.99
CA ILE A 44 8.06 -25.02 -9.78
C ILE A 44 7.24 -23.82 -9.29
N LEU A 45 7.70 -23.12 -8.26
CA LEU A 45 7.06 -21.91 -7.73
C LEU A 45 6.91 -20.83 -8.79
N ARG A 46 7.93 -20.60 -9.62
CA ARG A 46 7.84 -19.63 -10.72
C ARG A 46 6.72 -19.99 -11.67
N LYS A 47 6.66 -21.25 -12.13
CA LYS A 47 5.59 -21.73 -13.01
C LYS A 47 4.20 -21.56 -12.38
N LEU A 48 4.04 -21.98 -11.12
CA LEU A 48 2.77 -21.87 -10.40
C LEU A 48 2.35 -20.41 -10.20
N SER A 49 3.26 -19.53 -9.81
CA SER A 49 2.97 -18.11 -9.59
C SER A 49 2.52 -17.39 -10.86
N VAL A 50 3.16 -17.68 -12.00
CA VAL A 50 2.74 -17.14 -13.30
C VAL A 50 1.34 -17.62 -13.67
N GLN A 51 1.02 -18.89 -13.44
CA GLN A 51 -0.32 -19.44 -13.70
C GLN A 51 -1.39 -18.74 -12.84
N GLN A 52 -1.12 -18.57 -11.55
CA GLN A 52 -2.03 -17.88 -10.62
C GLN A 52 -2.20 -16.39 -11.00
N GLY A 53 -1.10 -15.70 -11.32
CA GLY A 53 -1.13 -14.31 -11.80
C GLY A 53 -1.99 -14.14 -13.06
N GLN A 54 -1.84 -15.05 -14.03
CA GLN A 54 -2.66 -15.05 -15.25
C GLN A 54 -4.14 -15.34 -14.96
N MET A 55 -4.44 -16.30 -14.09
CA MET A 55 -5.81 -16.63 -13.69
C MET A 55 -6.50 -15.43 -13.06
N HIS A 56 -5.91 -14.86 -12.00
CA HIS A 56 -6.47 -13.68 -11.34
C HIS A 56 -6.47 -12.44 -12.24
N GLY A 57 -5.51 -12.31 -13.16
CA GLY A 57 -5.50 -11.25 -14.16
C GLY A 57 -6.72 -11.32 -15.09
N ARG A 58 -7.09 -12.52 -15.56
CA ARG A 58 -8.31 -12.74 -16.36
C ARG A 58 -9.58 -12.46 -15.57
N GLU A 59 -9.63 -12.86 -14.30
CA GLU A 59 -10.76 -12.56 -13.40
C GLU A 59 -10.92 -11.05 -13.18
N ALA A 60 -9.83 -10.34 -12.90
CA ALA A 60 -9.82 -8.90 -12.75
C ALA A 60 -10.26 -8.19 -14.04
N ALA A 61 -9.74 -8.61 -15.21
CA ALA A 61 -10.14 -8.06 -16.50
C ALA A 61 -11.65 -8.28 -16.76
N THR A 62 -12.14 -9.49 -16.54
CA THR A 62 -13.57 -9.82 -16.66
C THR A 62 -14.42 -8.97 -15.72
N LEU A 63 -13.95 -8.75 -14.50
CA LEU A 63 -14.65 -7.95 -13.50
C LEU A 63 -14.78 -6.49 -13.93
N LEU A 64 -13.72 -5.90 -14.45
CA LEU A 64 -13.69 -4.51 -14.91
C LEU A 64 -14.56 -4.27 -16.15
N GLN A 65 -14.87 -5.33 -16.91
CA GLN A 65 -15.80 -5.26 -18.05
C GLN A 65 -17.28 -5.35 -17.63
N ARG A 66 -17.59 -5.65 -16.36
CA ARG A 66 -18.99 -5.78 -15.91
C ARG A 66 -19.65 -4.41 -15.78
N ARG A 67 -20.98 -4.40 -16.03
CA ARG A 67 -21.85 -3.22 -15.83
C ARG A 67 -21.68 -2.55 -14.46
N ARG A 68 -21.31 -3.31 -13.41
CA ARG A 68 -21.05 -2.78 -12.08
C ARG A 68 -19.90 -1.76 -12.07
N TYR A 69 -18.80 -2.07 -12.74
CA TYR A 69 -17.63 -1.18 -12.79
C TYR A 69 -17.94 0.10 -13.57
N ILE A 70 -18.54 -0.04 -14.75
CA ILE A 70 -18.97 1.10 -15.57
C ILE A 70 -19.95 1.99 -14.79
N ARG A 71 -20.94 1.39 -14.10
CA ARG A 71 -21.89 2.14 -13.26
C ARG A 71 -21.19 2.87 -12.11
N MET A 72 -20.18 2.27 -11.50
CA MET A 72 -19.40 2.93 -10.46
C MET A 72 -18.69 4.17 -11.04
N LEU A 73 -18.03 4.05 -12.20
CA LEU A 73 -17.37 5.17 -12.87
C LEU A 73 -18.35 6.27 -13.27
N LEU A 74 -19.50 5.92 -13.86
CA LEU A 74 -20.53 6.89 -14.24
C LEU A 74 -21.11 7.62 -13.03
N ARG A 75 -21.37 6.90 -11.93
CA ARG A 75 -21.83 7.51 -10.68
C ARG A 75 -20.78 8.45 -10.08
N LEU A 76 -19.50 8.06 -10.15
CA LEU A 76 -18.40 8.90 -9.68
C LEU A 76 -18.30 10.18 -10.51
N GLY A 77 -18.34 10.05 -11.85
CA GLY A 77 -18.32 11.20 -12.76
C GLY A 77 -19.49 12.14 -12.52
N ARG A 78 -20.72 11.60 -12.46
CA ARG A 78 -21.92 12.38 -12.13
C ARG A 78 -21.79 13.11 -10.79
N TRP A 79 -21.31 12.42 -9.75
CA TRP A 79 -21.12 13.05 -8.44
C TRP A 79 -20.10 14.19 -8.47
N ILE A 80 -19.01 14.06 -9.25
CA ILE A 80 -18.03 15.13 -9.43
C ILE A 80 -18.67 16.32 -10.16
N THR A 81 -19.43 16.07 -11.23
CA THR A 81 -20.12 17.14 -11.98
C THR A 81 -21.13 17.87 -11.11
N GLU A 82 -21.99 17.15 -10.38
CA GLU A 82 -22.96 17.74 -9.45
C GLU A 82 -22.26 18.57 -8.36
N LEU A 83 -21.11 18.10 -7.85
CA LEU A 83 -20.32 18.84 -6.87
C LEU A 83 -19.78 20.16 -7.43
N LEU A 84 -19.36 20.18 -8.71
CA LEU A 84 -18.85 21.39 -9.37
C LEU A 84 -19.96 22.39 -9.72
N GLU A 85 -21.20 21.94 -9.89
CA GLU A 85 -22.36 22.80 -10.14
C GLU A 85 -22.92 23.44 -8.86
N ASP A 86 -22.72 22.80 -7.71
CA ASP A 86 -23.17 23.29 -6.41
C ASP A 86 -22.29 24.46 -5.91
N LYS A 87 -22.75 25.68 -6.23
CA LYS A 87 -22.13 26.95 -5.80
C LYS A 87 -22.12 27.15 -4.28
N HIS A 88 -22.92 26.39 -3.53
CA HIS A 88 -22.99 26.47 -2.08
C HIS A 88 -22.29 25.29 -1.38
N ALA A 89 -21.61 24.42 -2.15
CA ALA A 89 -20.87 23.30 -1.62
C ALA A 89 -19.85 23.75 -0.55
N PRO A 90 -20.03 23.34 0.73
CA PRO A 90 -19.20 23.84 1.83
C PRO A 90 -17.72 23.50 1.64
N GLY A 91 -16.88 24.54 1.63
CA GLY A 91 -15.43 24.40 1.53
C GLY A 91 -14.89 24.08 0.13
N LEU A 92 -15.74 23.97 -0.89
CA LEU A 92 -15.29 23.75 -2.27
C LEU A 92 -14.73 25.04 -2.91
N TRP A 93 -15.42 26.16 -2.68
CA TRP A 93 -15.11 27.46 -3.28
C TRP A 93 -14.20 28.34 -2.40
N GLY A 94 -13.66 27.78 -1.32
CA GLY A 94 -12.73 28.48 -0.45
C GLY A 94 -11.28 28.46 -0.98
N PRO A 95 -10.37 29.24 -0.39
CA PRO A 95 -8.96 29.22 -0.77
C PRO A 95 -8.32 27.84 -0.59
N VAL A 96 -7.60 27.36 -1.62
CA VAL A 96 -6.99 26.03 -1.62
C VAL A 96 -5.83 25.88 -0.64
N LEU A 97 -5.03 26.94 -0.43
CA LEU A 97 -3.82 26.89 0.39
C LEU A 97 -4.11 26.59 1.88
N PRO A 98 -5.05 27.30 2.56
CA PRO A 98 -5.47 26.94 3.93
C PRO A 98 -6.08 25.54 4.03
N PHE A 99 -6.84 25.10 3.01
CA PHE A 99 -7.40 23.76 2.96
C PHE A 99 -6.29 22.70 2.91
N ALA A 100 -5.30 22.91 2.04
CA ALA A 100 -4.16 22.02 1.87
C ALA A 100 -3.34 21.88 3.17
N GLY A 101 -3.05 23.00 3.84
CA GLY A 101 -2.35 22.99 5.14
C GLY A 101 -3.13 22.22 6.22
N LYS A 102 -4.45 22.40 6.28
CA LYS A 102 -5.32 21.64 7.20
C LYS A 102 -5.35 20.15 6.87
N ALA A 103 -5.42 19.79 5.59
CA ALA A 103 -5.46 18.40 5.13
C ALA A 103 -4.14 17.67 5.43
N LEU A 104 -3.01 18.29 5.12
CA LEU A 104 -1.66 17.79 5.42
C LEU A 104 -1.46 17.65 6.92
N GLY A 105 -1.75 18.69 7.69
CA GLY A 105 -1.64 18.67 9.14
C GLY A 105 -2.52 17.57 9.78
N SER A 106 -3.73 17.34 9.27
CA SER A 106 -4.58 16.24 9.74
C SER A 106 -3.99 14.87 9.42
N ALA A 107 -3.51 14.66 8.19
CA ALA A 107 -2.92 13.39 7.78
C ALA A 107 -1.65 13.08 8.58
N HIS A 108 -0.79 14.09 8.80
CA HIS A 108 0.42 13.97 9.60
C HIS A 108 0.12 13.63 11.06
N ARG A 109 -0.81 14.34 11.71
CA ARG A 109 -1.22 14.01 13.09
C ARG A 109 -1.77 12.60 13.21
N ASP A 110 -2.56 12.15 12.23
CA ASP A 110 -3.07 10.78 12.22
C ASP A 110 -1.95 9.75 12.04
N LEU A 111 -0.92 10.05 11.24
CA LEU A 111 0.28 9.23 11.12
C LEU A 111 1.02 9.16 12.47
N LEU A 112 1.36 10.30 13.08
CA LEU A 112 2.07 10.33 14.36
C LEU A 112 1.32 9.57 15.45
N ARG A 113 -0.01 9.74 15.55
CA ARG A 113 -0.84 9.01 16.50
C ARG A 113 -0.77 7.49 16.29
N GLN A 114 -0.69 7.00 15.05
CA GLN A 114 -0.50 5.57 14.79
C GLN A 114 0.90 5.09 15.15
N ILE A 115 1.93 5.92 14.90
CA ILE A 115 3.32 5.61 15.27
C ILE A 115 3.44 5.48 16.79
N GLU A 116 2.92 6.44 17.54
CA GLU A 116 2.93 6.45 19.01
C GLU A 116 2.20 5.25 19.63
N ARG A 117 1.11 4.80 19.01
CA ARG A 117 0.32 3.65 19.50
C ARG A 117 0.89 2.30 19.08
N ALA A 118 1.82 2.28 18.12
CA ALA A 118 2.30 1.04 17.56
C ALA A 118 3.23 0.33 18.54
N ARG A 119 2.97 -0.96 18.78
CA ARG A 119 3.89 -1.78 19.57
C ARG A 119 5.10 -2.14 18.71
N PRO A 120 6.33 -2.14 19.28
CA PRO A 120 7.52 -2.62 18.56
C PRO A 120 7.30 -4.02 17.99
N GLY A 121 7.67 -4.23 16.72
CA GLY A 121 7.50 -5.50 16.01
C GLY A 121 6.06 -5.88 15.65
N SER A 122 5.04 -5.09 16.03
CA SER A 122 3.63 -5.39 15.73
C SER A 122 3.29 -5.08 14.28
N MET A 123 3.23 -6.14 13.46
CA MET A 123 2.92 -6.00 12.04
C MET A 123 1.50 -5.45 11.78
N GLU A 124 0.54 -5.73 12.67
CA GLU A 124 -0.81 -5.16 12.57
C GLU A 124 -0.81 -3.64 12.79
N ASP A 125 -0.06 -3.15 13.78
CA ASP A 125 0.04 -1.71 14.03
C ASP A 125 0.83 -1.03 12.92
N MET A 126 1.90 -1.67 12.44
CA MET A 126 2.67 -1.19 11.29
C MET A 126 1.84 -1.13 10.01
N HIS A 127 0.84 -1.99 9.84
CA HIS A 127 -0.11 -1.88 8.74
C HIS A 127 -0.96 -0.60 8.87
N LYS A 128 -1.42 -0.24 10.07
CA LYS A 128 -2.15 1.02 10.31
C LYS A 128 -1.26 2.24 10.06
N VAL A 129 -0.01 2.20 10.50
CA VAL A 129 1.01 3.23 10.17
C VAL A 129 1.20 3.34 8.66
N ARG A 130 1.33 2.22 7.94
CA ARG A 130 1.45 2.19 6.48
C ARG A 130 0.26 2.86 5.80
N LEU A 131 -0.97 2.57 6.23
CA LEU A 131 -2.19 3.19 5.71
C LEU A 131 -2.19 4.71 5.91
N CYS A 132 -1.82 5.21 7.09
CA CYS A 132 -1.70 6.65 7.34
C CYS A 132 -0.57 7.28 6.52
N GLY A 133 0.59 6.62 6.41
CA GLY A 133 1.70 7.13 5.63
C GLY A 133 1.37 7.26 4.13
N LYS A 134 0.58 6.34 3.56
CA LYS A 134 0.06 6.52 2.19
C LYS A 134 -0.79 7.77 2.05
N LYS A 135 -1.64 8.08 3.03
CA LYS A 135 -2.46 9.30 2.99
C LYS A 135 -1.60 10.56 3.05
N VAL A 136 -0.59 10.56 3.92
CA VAL A 136 0.37 11.67 4.02
C VAL A 136 1.13 11.84 2.70
N ARG A 137 1.63 10.75 2.11
CA ARG A 137 2.34 10.77 0.83
C ARG A 137 1.45 11.33 -0.28
N TYR A 138 0.23 10.81 -0.47
CA TYR A 138 -0.67 11.29 -1.51
C TYR A 138 -1.07 12.75 -1.32
N ALA A 139 -1.32 13.18 -0.08
CA ALA A 139 -1.60 14.59 0.20
C ALA A 139 -0.37 15.48 -0.10
N GLY A 140 0.82 15.03 0.30
CA GLY A 140 2.08 15.73 0.05
C GLY A 140 2.40 15.88 -1.43
N GLU A 141 2.30 14.80 -2.20
CA GLU A 141 2.43 14.81 -3.66
C GLU A 141 1.42 15.76 -4.31
N PHE A 142 0.14 15.65 -3.92
CA PHE A 142 -0.95 16.42 -4.51
C PHE A 142 -0.85 17.93 -4.24
N PHE A 143 -0.45 18.33 -3.03
CA PHE A 143 -0.35 19.74 -2.63
C PHE A 143 1.07 20.33 -2.74
N SER A 144 2.07 19.55 -3.18
CA SER A 144 3.48 19.97 -3.23
C SER A 144 3.72 21.27 -4.00
N SER A 145 2.94 21.53 -5.06
CA SER A 145 3.06 22.75 -5.86
C SER A 145 2.62 24.02 -5.13
N LEU A 146 1.96 23.91 -3.97
CA LEU A 146 1.43 25.05 -3.21
C LEU A 146 2.38 25.56 -2.10
N PHE A 147 3.38 24.78 -1.68
CA PHE A 147 4.20 25.08 -0.49
C PHE A 147 5.72 25.09 -0.74
N GLY A 148 6.14 25.27 -2.00
CA GLY A 148 7.55 25.12 -2.38
C GLY A 148 7.95 23.65 -2.57
N ARG A 149 8.54 23.34 -3.72
CA ARG A 149 8.74 21.93 -4.13
C ARG A 149 9.79 21.20 -3.30
N GLU A 150 10.83 21.90 -2.85
CA GLU A 150 11.99 21.26 -2.19
C GLU A 150 11.64 20.71 -0.80
N ASP A 151 11.09 21.54 0.10
CA ASP A 151 10.68 21.12 1.45
C ASP A 151 9.60 20.02 1.40
N ALA A 152 8.63 20.16 0.49
CA ALA A 152 7.59 19.16 0.28
C ALA A 152 8.18 17.82 -0.23
N GLN A 153 9.15 17.86 -1.15
CA GLN A 153 9.82 16.68 -1.66
C GLN A 153 10.64 15.97 -0.58
N ALA A 154 11.43 16.70 0.22
CA ALA A 154 12.22 16.13 1.30
C ALA A 154 11.34 15.38 2.33
N TYR A 155 10.19 15.98 2.66
CA TYR A 155 9.21 15.37 3.54
C TYR A 155 8.57 14.11 2.92
N VAL A 156 8.10 14.20 1.68
CA VAL A 156 7.51 13.06 0.95
C VAL A 156 8.49 11.90 0.83
N GLN A 157 9.75 12.17 0.48
CA GLN A 157 10.81 11.15 0.40
C GLN A 157 11.05 10.45 1.73
N THR A 158 10.91 11.16 2.86
CA THR A 158 11.03 10.54 4.19
C THR A 158 9.88 9.58 4.46
N VAL A 159 8.65 9.95 4.08
CA VAL A 159 7.49 9.06 4.17
C VAL A 159 7.61 7.88 3.21
N GLU A 160 8.15 8.08 2.00
CA GLU A 160 8.43 7.01 1.03
C GLU A 160 9.40 5.99 1.58
N ARG A 161 10.53 6.43 2.16
CA ARG A 161 11.49 5.53 2.81
C ARG A 161 10.83 4.66 3.87
N LEU A 162 9.89 5.21 4.66
CA LEU A 162 9.10 4.41 5.60
C LEU A 162 8.20 3.41 4.87
N GLN A 163 7.48 3.88 3.84
CA GLN A 163 6.57 3.04 3.05
C GLN A 163 7.28 1.88 2.36
N ASP A 164 8.53 2.05 1.92
CA ASP A 164 9.33 1.01 1.29
C ASP A 164 9.65 -0.11 2.28
N ARG A 165 10.04 0.22 3.51
CA ARG A 165 10.33 -0.77 4.57
C ARG A 165 9.06 -1.51 4.97
N LEU A 166 7.97 -0.78 5.22
CA LEU A 166 6.68 -1.40 5.57
C LEU A 166 6.08 -2.17 4.38
N GLY A 167 6.41 -1.78 3.16
CA GLY A 167 6.06 -2.48 1.92
C GLY A 167 6.74 -3.82 1.83
N ALA A 168 8.06 -3.83 1.92
CA ALA A 168 8.85 -5.05 1.90
C ALA A 168 8.45 -6.03 3.02
N ALA A 169 8.08 -5.54 4.21
CA ALA A 169 7.52 -6.38 5.27
C ALA A 169 6.17 -6.99 4.89
N ASN A 170 5.27 -6.19 4.30
CA ASN A 170 3.98 -6.67 3.82
C ASN A 170 4.15 -7.70 2.70
N ASP A 171 5.03 -7.46 1.75
CA ASP A 171 5.23 -8.34 0.59
C ASP A 171 5.78 -9.69 1.05
N ALA A 172 6.70 -9.71 2.02
CA ALA A 172 7.17 -10.96 2.63
C ALA A 172 6.05 -11.75 3.34
N ARG A 173 5.11 -11.06 4.00
CA ARG A 173 3.94 -11.69 4.62
C ARG A 173 2.95 -12.21 3.58
N VAL A 174 2.68 -11.43 2.53
CA VAL A 174 1.79 -11.81 1.44
C VAL A 174 2.35 -13.03 0.71
N ALA A 175 3.64 -13.03 0.40
CA ALA A 175 4.35 -14.16 -0.20
C ALA A 175 4.15 -15.47 0.58
N ARG A 176 4.26 -15.41 1.92
CA ARG A 176 3.95 -16.55 2.79
C ARG A 176 2.49 -17.01 2.63
N GLY A 177 1.54 -16.07 2.58
CA GLY A 177 0.12 -16.36 2.35
C GLY A 177 -0.13 -17.06 1.01
N LEU A 178 0.38 -16.49 -0.07
CA LEU A 178 0.22 -17.02 -1.43
C LEU A 178 0.76 -18.45 -1.56
N VAL A 179 1.90 -18.74 -0.94
CA VAL A 179 2.47 -20.10 -0.97
C VAL A 179 1.61 -21.10 -0.20
N MET A 180 0.95 -20.68 0.89
CA MET A 180 -0.01 -21.54 1.61
C MET A 180 -1.33 -21.73 0.84
N GLU A 181 -1.67 -20.82 -0.07
CA GLU A 181 -2.84 -20.96 -0.96
C GLU A 181 -2.59 -21.93 -2.12
N LEU A 182 -1.32 -22.21 -2.47
CA LEU A 182 -0.98 -23.24 -3.44
C LEU A 182 -1.40 -24.62 -2.91
N GLU A 183 -2.13 -25.38 -3.72
CA GLU A 183 -2.69 -26.68 -3.35
C GLU A 183 -1.66 -27.61 -2.68
N HIS A 184 -2.11 -28.31 -1.63
CA HIS A 184 -1.33 -29.29 -0.90
C HIS A 184 -0.71 -30.33 -1.85
N GLY A 185 0.58 -30.60 -1.68
CA GLY A 185 1.33 -31.59 -2.47
C GLY A 185 2.02 -31.04 -3.73
N LYS A 186 1.86 -29.75 -4.07
CA LYS A 186 2.61 -29.13 -5.18
C LYS A 186 4.04 -28.74 -4.83
N LEU A 187 4.35 -28.58 -3.55
CA LEU A 187 5.65 -28.17 -3.03
C LEU A 187 6.07 -29.12 -1.92
N LYS A 188 7.38 -29.30 -1.79
CA LYS A 188 7.98 -30.05 -0.68
C LYS A 188 7.73 -29.33 0.65
N PRO A 189 7.46 -30.05 1.76
CA PRO A 189 7.29 -29.42 3.08
C PRO A 189 8.45 -28.50 3.47
N GLU A 190 9.68 -28.89 3.14
CA GLU A 190 10.90 -28.12 3.41
C GLU A 190 10.88 -26.75 2.72
N THR A 191 10.34 -26.67 1.50
CA THR A 191 10.15 -25.41 0.77
C THR A 191 9.19 -24.48 1.51
N ILE A 192 8.08 -25.03 2.00
CA ILE A 192 7.06 -24.26 2.74
C ILE A 192 7.69 -23.70 4.03
N TYR A 193 8.39 -24.54 4.80
CA TYR A 193 9.09 -24.10 6.00
C TYR A 193 10.18 -23.07 5.71
N GLY A 194 10.96 -23.25 4.66
CA GLY A 194 12.00 -22.31 4.23
C GLY A 194 11.44 -20.93 3.89
N ILE A 195 10.31 -20.88 3.16
CA ILE A 195 9.62 -19.62 2.83
C ILE A 195 9.01 -18.96 4.07
N GLN A 196 8.43 -19.73 4.99
CA GLN A 196 7.92 -19.20 6.26
C GLN A 196 9.05 -18.58 7.10
N ALA A 197 10.19 -19.26 7.19
CA ALA A 197 11.36 -18.78 7.92
C ALA A 197 11.97 -17.53 7.26
N TRP A 198 12.09 -17.52 5.93
CA TRP A 198 12.49 -16.35 5.16
C TRP A 198 11.55 -15.16 5.41
N SER A 199 10.24 -15.38 5.36
CA SER A 199 9.22 -14.36 5.57
C SER A 199 9.36 -13.73 6.95
N HIS A 200 9.49 -14.56 7.99
CA HIS A 200 9.67 -14.10 9.36
C HIS A 200 10.94 -13.22 9.52
N ARG A 201 12.09 -13.69 9.02
CA ARG A 201 13.35 -12.93 9.05
C ARG A 201 13.25 -11.62 8.28
N ARG A 202 12.61 -11.63 7.10
CA ARG A 202 12.45 -10.46 6.24
C ARG A 202 11.53 -9.43 6.89
N VAL A 203 10.41 -9.85 7.48
CA VAL A 203 9.50 -8.98 8.23
C VAL A 203 10.24 -8.32 9.38
N SER A 204 10.88 -9.09 10.26
CA SER A 204 11.62 -8.55 11.41
C SER A 204 12.63 -7.49 10.97
N ARG A 205 13.51 -7.84 10.01
CA ARG A 205 14.52 -6.92 9.50
C ARG A 205 13.92 -5.64 8.92
N CYS A 206 12.80 -5.73 8.19
CA CYS A 206 12.17 -4.55 7.61
C CYS A 206 11.52 -3.65 8.67
N LEU A 207 10.95 -4.23 9.73
CA LEU A 207 10.42 -3.46 10.86
C LEU A 207 11.55 -2.79 11.64
N ASP A 208 12.66 -3.48 11.89
CA ASP A 208 13.85 -2.89 12.54
C ASP A 208 14.40 -1.72 11.73
N GLN A 209 14.48 -1.87 10.39
CA GLN A 209 14.91 -0.80 9.48
C GLN A 209 13.91 0.36 9.36
N ALA A 210 12.64 0.14 9.69
CA ALA A 210 11.64 1.21 9.71
C ALA A 210 11.79 2.10 10.95
N GLN A 211 12.33 1.58 12.06
CA GLN A 211 12.38 2.26 13.34
C GLN A 211 13.10 3.63 13.31
N PRO A 212 14.28 3.78 12.68
CA PRO A 212 14.94 5.08 12.59
C PRO A 212 14.13 6.09 11.76
N VAL A 213 13.41 5.63 10.74
CA VAL A 213 12.57 6.49 9.89
C VAL A 213 11.32 6.94 10.64
N LEU A 214 10.75 6.07 11.47
CA LEU A 214 9.63 6.42 12.36
C LEU A 214 10.05 7.52 13.34
N GLN A 215 11.23 7.40 13.95
CA GLN A 215 11.78 8.42 14.85
C GLN A 215 12.02 9.76 14.12
N ALA A 216 12.61 9.72 12.92
CA ALA A 216 12.83 10.92 12.12
C ALA A 216 11.52 11.64 11.74
N LEU A 217 10.44 10.89 11.49
CA LEU A 217 9.12 11.46 11.18
C LEU A 217 8.44 12.10 12.39
N GLN A 218 8.72 11.62 13.61
CA GLN A 218 8.22 12.25 14.84
C GLN A 218 8.83 13.62 15.08
N SER A 219 10.07 13.83 14.62
CA SER A 219 10.78 15.11 14.70
C SER A 219 10.70 15.95 13.42
N ALA A 220 10.01 15.47 12.37
CA ALA A 220 9.99 16.16 11.08
C ALA A 220 9.16 17.44 11.14
N GLU A 221 9.71 18.54 10.65
CA GLU A 221 8.99 19.81 10.54
C GLU A 221 7.90 19.73 9.46
N ALA A 222 6.77 20.39 9.75
CA ALA A 222 5.66 20.51 8.81
C ALA A 222 6.01 21.55 7.72
N PHE A 223 6.32 21.09 6.51
CA PHE A 223 6.61 21.98 5.38
C PHE A 223 5.43 22.92 5.05
N TRP A 224 4.19 22.50 5.35
CA TRP A 224 2.96 23.28 5.13
C TRP A 224 2.68 24.33 6.22
N SER A 225 3.58 24.50 7.18
CA SER A 225 3.52 25.56 8.19
C SER A 225 4.24 26.84 7.77
N LYS A 226 4.99 26.82 6.67
CA LYS A 226 5.60 28.00 6.07
C LYS A 226 4.65 28.56 4.99
N PRO A 227 4.38 29.88 4.97
CA PRO A 227 3.55 30.52 3.95
C PRO A 227 4.18 30.46 2.56
#